data_AF-A0A0D2S0T6-F1
#
_entry.id   AF-A0A0D2S0T6-F1
#
_cell.length_a   1.000
_cell.length_b   1.000
_cell.length_c   1.000
_cell.angle_alpha   90.00
_cell.angle_beta   90.00
_cell.angle_gamma   90.00
#
_symmetry.space_group_name_H-M   'P 1'
#
loop_
_entity.id
_entity.type
_entity.pdbx_description
1 polymer ?
#
loop_
_entity_poly.entity_id
_entity_poly.type
_entity_poly.pdbx_seq_one_letter_code
_entity_poly.pdbx_strand_id
1 'polypeptide(L)'
;TGLVEIADYYRRFFSLQCYLGPRFAAIDVIFSLTAVEVFSGLLILIIMEAKFFRFLKIVGVGYKARAEAEGRLLFLKLGYSHEVELPVPPAVRVFCFKNNVVCCTGLDKQRVHQFAATVRSCKPPEVYKGKGIMYIDEVIKKKQGKKSK
;
A
#
# COMPACT_ATOMS: atom_id res chain seq x y z
N THR A 1 -0.82 -7.01 -12.26
CA THR A 1 -1.64 -6.89 -13.49
C THR A 1 -1.35 -5.60 -14.22
N GLY A 2 -1.37 -4.42 -13.58
CA GLY A 2 -1.08 -3.14 -14.25
C GLY A 2 0.33 -2.98 -14.87
N LEU A 3 1.39 -3.53 -14.26
CA LEU A 3 2.76 -3.45 -14.84
C LEU A 3 2.92 -4.26 -16.14
N VAL A 4 2.15 -5.34 -16.32
CA VAL A 4 2.19 -6.17 -17.53
C VAL A 4 1.41 -5.49 -18.65
N GLU A 5 0.29 -4.83 -18.35
CA GLU A 5 -0.48 -4.05 -19.32
C GLU A 5 0.30 -2.84 -19.85
N ILE A 6 1.09 -2.17 -18.99
CA ILE A 6 1.96 -1.08 -19.42
C ILE A 6 3.05 -1.60 -20.36
N ALA A 7 3.65 -2.76 -20.07
CA ALA A 7 4.65 -3.37 -20.94
C ALA A 7 4.07 -3.81 -22.31
N ASP A 8 2.86 -4.36 -22.33
CA ASP A 8 2.16 -4.75 -23.57
C ASP A 8 1.73 -3.55 -24.41
N TYR A 9 1.35 -2.43 -23.77
CA TYR A 9 1.07 -1.17 -24.47
C TYR A 9 2.32 -0.66 -25.21
N TYR A 10 3.47 -0.64 -24.54
CA TYR A 10 4.74 -0.25 -25.15
C TYR A 10 5.16 -1.19 -26.29
N ARG A 11 4.95 -2.50 -26.14
CA ARG A 11 5.28 -3.49 -27.17
C ARG A 11 4.41 -3.34 -28.42
N ARG A 12 3.12 -3.02 -28.25
CA ARG A 12 2.20 -2.73 -29.36
C ARG A 12 2.47 -1.38 -30.02
N PHE A 13 2.83 -0.36 -29.24
CA PHE A 13 3.18 0.96 -29.77
C PHE A 13 4.42 0.88 -30.66
N PHE A 14 5.47 0.16 -30.23
CA PHE A 14 6.68 -0.06 -31.03
C PHE A 14 6.41 -0.86 -32.32
N SER A 15 5.45 -1.79 -32.28
CA SER A 15 5.06 -2.59 -33.45
C SER A 15 4.29 -1.79 -34.51
N LEU A 16 3.56 -0.73 -34.12
CA LEU A 16 2.84 0.13 -35.06
C LEU A 16 3.77 1.09 -35.82
N GLN A 17 4.91 1.45 -35.21
CA GLN A 17 5.90 2.35 -35.79
C GLN A 17 6.63 1.71 -36.99
N CYS A 18 6.72 0.37 -37.03
CA CYS A 18 7.30 -0.38 -38.14
C CYS A 18 6.43 -0.42 -39.42
N TYR A 19 5.17 0.05 -39.38
CA TYR A 19 4.24 0.00 -40.52
C TYR A 19 4.13 1.31 -41.32
N LEU A 20 4.73 2.42 -40.87
CA LEU A 20 4.75 3.68 -41.61
C LEU A 20 6.17 3.99 -42.13
N GLY A 21 6.30 4.11 -43.45
CA GLY A 21 7.56 4.14 -44.19
C GLY A 21 8.48 5.35 -43.98
N PRO A 22 9.56 5.45 -44.78
CA PRO A 22 10.81 6.17 -44.45
C PRO A 22 10.77 7.71 -44.53
N ARG A 23 9.58 8.34 -44.53
CA ARG A 23 9.43 9.81 -44.62
C ARG A 23 9.30 10.53 -43.27
N PHE A 24 9.28 9.81 -42.14
CA PHE A 24 9.03 10.35 -40.80
C PHE A 24 10.23 10.27 -39.83
N ALA A 25 11.45 9.99 -40.31
CA ALA A 25 12.60 9.67 -39.47
C ALA A 25 13.06 10.77 -38.47
N ALA A 26 12.72 12.04 -38.68
CA ALA A 26 13.11 13.13 -37.77
C ALA A 26 12.19 13.28 -36.54
N ILE A 27 10.94 12.84 -36.64
CA ILE A 27 9.92 12.98 -35.57
C ILE A 27 10.05 11.81 -34.58
N ASP A 28 10.48 10.64 -35.05
CA ASP A 28 10.70 9.44 -34.21
C ASP A 28 11.85 9.60 -33.20
N VAL A 29 12.92 10.33 -33.56
CA VAL A 29 14.07 10.55 -32.66
C VAL A 29 13.68 11.47 -31.49
N ILE A 30 12.85 12.49 -31.74
CA ILE A 30 12.36 13.42 -30.72
C ILE A 30 11.31 12.74 -29.82
N PHE A 31 10.42 11.93 -30.40
CA PHE A 31 9.45 11.13 -29.63
C PHE A 31 10.15 10.07 -28.75
N SER A 32 11.25 9.48 -29.22
CA SER A 32 12.04 8.51 -28.44
C SER A 32 12.87 9.17 -27.33
N LEU A 33 13.54 10.30 -27.57
CA LEU A 33 14.32 11.01 -26.54
C LEU A 33 13.42 11.55 -25.42
N THR A 34 12.30 12.21 -25.78
CA THR A 34 11.36 12.77 -24.80
C THR A 34 10.59 11.68 -24.04
N ALA A 35 10.23 10.57 -24.69
CA ALA A 35 9.62 9.43 -24.00
C ALA A 35 10.58 8.80 -22.99
N VAL A 36 11.86 8.59 -23.32
CA VAL A 36 12.83 8.02 -22.38
C VAL A 36 13.07 8.94 -21.18
N GLU A 37 13.13 10.25 -21.37
CA GLU A 37 13.28 11.22 -20.26
C GLU A 37 12.04 11.31 -19.37
N VAL A 38 10.84 11.44 -19.95
CA VAL A 38 9.58 11.51 -19.19
C VAL A 38 9.29 10.19 -18.49
N PHE A 39 9.60 9.05 -19.13
CA PHE A 39 9.41 7.74 -18.53
C PHE A 39 10.44 7.44 -17.44
N SER A 40 11.70 7.86 -17.59
CA SER A 40 12.70 7.75 -16.53
C SER A 40 12.34 8.62 -15.31
N GLY A 41 11.86 9.84 -15.52
CA GLY A 41 11.39 10.74 -14.45
C GLY A 41 10.14 10.20 -13.74
N LEU A 42 9.15 9.71 -14.49
CA LEU A 42 7.94 9.11 -13.93
C LEU A 42 8.24 7.81 -13.18
N LEU A 43 9.20 7.01 -13.68
CA LEU A 43 9.64 5.77 -13.04
C LEU A 43 10.39 6.05 -11.73
N ILE A 44 11.24 7.09 -11.68
CA ILE A 44 11.91 7.52 -10.44
C ILE A 44 10.88 8.04 -9.41
N LEU A 45 9.84 8.74 -9.84
CA LEU A 45 8.73 9.18 -8.97
C LEU A 45 7.97 7.98 -8.38
N ILE A 46 7.68 6.96 -9.21
CA ILE A 46 6.98 5.74 -8.79
C ILE A 46 7.85 4.88 -7.84
N ILE A 47 9.17 4.83 -8.04
CA ILE A 47 10.10 4.07 -7.18
C ILE A 47 10.33 4.78 -5.83
N MET A 48 10.30 6.12 -5.78
CA MET A 48 10.44 6.88 -4.54
C MET A 48 9.19 6.89 -3.66
N GLU A 49 7.98 6.76 -4.22
CA GLU A 49 6.70 6.82 -3.48
C GLU A 49 6.54 5.72 -2.40
N ALA A 50 7.26 4.59 -2.51
CA ALA A 50 7.11 3.44 -1.59
C ALA A 50 8.43 2.99 -0.93
N LYS A 51 9.25 3.93 -0.45
CA LYS A 51 10.53 3.60 0.21
C LYS A 51 10.34 2.83 1.53
N PHE A 52 9.28 3.14 2.28
CA PHE A 52 9.00 2.48 3.55
C PHE A 52 7.58 1.94 3.60
N PHE A 53 7.44 0.72 4.12
CA PHE A 53 6.16 0.07 4.33
C PHE A 53 6.11 -0.60 5.69
N ARG A 54 4.91 -0.64 6.29
CA ARG A 54 4.61 -1.39 7.50
C ARG A 54 3.30 -2.13 7.32
N PHE A 55 3.35 -3.43 7.53
CA PHE A 55 2.17 -4.27 7.52
C PHE A 55 1.63 -4.47 8.92
N LEU A 56 0.32 -4.26 9.07
CA LEU A 56 -0.45 -4.53 10.27
C LEU A 56 -1.43 -5.67 9.98
N LYS A 57 -1.50 -6.60 10.92
CA LYS A 57 -2.44 -7.72 10.92
C LYS A 57 -3.48 -7.49 12.01
N ILE A 58 -4.73 -7.61 11.61
CA ILE A 58 -5.88 -7.52 12.50
C ILE A 58 -6.33 -8.94 12.83
N VAL A 59 -6.35 -9.27 14.11
CA VAL A 59 -6.75 -10.58 14.62
C VAL A 59 -7.97 -10.41 15.51
N GLY A 60 -9.09 -10.97 15.10
CA GLY A 60 -10.33 -10.95 15.86
C GLY A 60 -11.52 -11.36 15.01
N VAL A 61 -12.59 -11.78 15.67
CA VAL A 61 -13.84 -12.13 14.98
C VAL A 61 -14.64 -10.85 14.79
N GLY A 62 -15.08 -10.59 13.55
CA GLY A 62 -15.83 -9.37 13.20
C GLY A 62 -14.95 -8.12 13.06
N TYR A 63 -13.63 -8.23 13.18
CA TYR A 63 -12.74 -7.11 12.98
C TYR A 63 -12.45 -6.91 11.50
N LYS A 64 -12.57 -5.67 11.01
CA LYS A 64 -12.39 -5.34 9.61
C LYS A 64 -11.76 -3.96 9.48
N ALA A 65 -10.80 -3.82 8.57
CA ALA A 65 -10.33 -2.53 8.10
C ALA A 65 -10.88 -2.24 6.71
N ARG A 66 -11.25 -0.99 6.48
CA ARG A 66 -11.64 -0.45 5.18
C ARG A 66 -10.85 0.83 4.97
N ALA A 67 -10.12 0.90 3.85
CA ALA A 67 -9.50 2.14 3.41
C ALA A 67 -10.44 2.84 2.42
N GLU A 68 -10.42 4.16 2.41
CA GLU A 68 -11.02 4.97 1.36
C GLU A 68 -10.28 4.77 0.03
N ALA A 69 -10.96 4.98 -1.10
CA ALA A 69 -10.36 4.83 -2.44
C ALA A 69 -9.15 5.76 -2.65
N GLU A 70 -9.15 6.94 -2.02
CA GLU A 70 -8.02 7.88 -2.06
C GLU A 70 -6.91 7.55 -1.05
N GLY A 71 -7.15 6.61 -0.13
CA GLY A 71 -6.20 6.22 0.91
C GLY A 71 -5.97 7.28 2.00
N ARG A 72 -6.84 8.30 2.09
CA ARG A 72 -6.76 9.43 3.05
C ARG A 72 -7.48 9.15 4.37
N LEU A 73 -8.52 8.30 4.35
CA LEU A 73 -9.24 7.88 5.54
C LEU A 73 -9.14 6.36 5.72
N LEU A 74 -8.93 5.94 6.98
CA LEU A 74 -8.94 4.54 7.39
C LEU A 74 -10.08 4.30 8.39
N PHE A 75 -10.98 3.39 8.04
CA PHE A 75 -12.10 2.96 8.86
C PHE A 75 -11.80 1.61 9.50
N LEU A 76 -11.96 1.52 10.82
CA LEU A 76 -11.68 0.30 11.60
C LEU A 76 -12.93 -0.15 12.37
N LYS A 77 -13.39 -1.38 12.08
CA LYS A 77 -14.33 -2.12 12.92
C LYS A 77 -13.53 -3.01 13.86
N LEU A 78 -13.49 -2.67 15.15
CA LEU A 78 -12.72 -3.40 16.17
C LEU A 78 -13.59 -3.96 17.30
N GLY A 79 -14.90 -4.12 17.04
CA GLY A 79 -15.88 -4.55 18.04
C GLY A 79 -16.37 -3.43 18.96
N TYR A 80 -16.13 -2.17 18.60
CA TYR A 80 -16.84 -1.03 19.15
C TYR A 80 -18.23 -0.90 18.50
N SER A 81 -19.14 -0.17 19.14
CA SER A 81 -20.49 0.04 18.60
C SER A 81 -20.50 0.85 17.30
N HIS A 82 -19.53 1.75 17.12
CA HIS A 82 -19.33 2.57 15.92
C HIS A 82 -17.97 2.28 15.28
N GLU A 83 -17.81 2.67 14.02
CA GLU A 83 -16.55 2.55 13.30
C GLU A 83 -15.58 3.63 13.78
N VAL A 84 -14.30 3.27 13.91
CA VAL A 84 -13.25 4.24 14.26
C VAL A 84 -12.67 4.79 12.97
N GLU A 85 -12.80 6.10 12.77
CA GLU A 85 -12.27 6.83 11.63
C GLU A 85 -10.91 7.43 12.00
N LEU A 86 -9.89 7.13 11.19
CA LEU A 86 -8.54 7.65 11.37
C LEU A 86 -8.11 8.44 10.13
N PRO A 87 -7.86 9.76 10.27
CA PRO A 87 -7.32 10.56 9.19
C PRO A 87 -5.85 10.20 8.96
N VAL A 88 -5.52 9.89 7.71
CA VAL A 88 -4.15 9.56 7.29
C VAL A 88 -3.43 10.87 6.93
N PRO A 89 -2.21 11.11 7.45
CA PRO A 89 -1.43 12.28 7.04
C PRO A 89 -1.04 12.17 5.56
N PRO A 90 -0.90 13.30 4.82
CA PRO A 90 -0.70 13.29 3.37
C PRO A 90 0.59 12.60 2.92
N ALA A 91 1.58 12.47 3.81
CA ALA A 91 2.84 11.78 3.54
C ALA A 91 2.76 10.24 3.61
N VAL A 92 1.60 9.69 3.99
CA VAL A 92 1.37 8.25 4.15
C VAL A 92 0.16 7.85 3.33
N ARG A 93 0.25 6.72 2.63
CA ARG A 93 -0.90 6.07 1.98
C ARG A 93 -1.20 4.75 2.65
N VAL A 94 -2.48 4.44 2.79
CA VAL A 94 -2.94 3.19 3.39
C VAL A 94 -3.61 2.31 2.35
N PHE A 95 -3.18 1.06 2.28
CA PHE A 95 -3.74 0.03 1.42
C PHE A 95 -4.32 -1.11 2.25
N CYS A 96 -5.52 -1.55 1.91
CA CYS A 96 -6.14 -2.73 2.50
C CYS A 96 -6.09 -3.88 1.48
N PHE A 97 -5.21 -4.85 1.70
CA PHE A 97 -5.12 -6.05 0.84
C PHE A 97 -6.24 -7.04 1.12
N LYS A 98 -6.47 -7.27 2.41
CA LYS A 98 -7.57 -8.08 2.94
C LYS A 98 -8.21 -7.28 4.05
N ASN A 99 -9.44 -7.59 4.42
CA ASN A 99 -10.13 -6.95 5.54
C ASN A 99 -9.34 -7.06 6.87
N ASN A 100 -8.41 -8.02 6.95
CA ASN A 100 -7.59 -8.30 8.14
C ASN A 100 -6.12 -7.85 7.99
N VAL A 101 -5.71 -7.32 6.83
CA VAL A 101 -4.31 -6.94 6.57
C VAL A 101 -4.26 -5.55 5.95
N VAL A 102 -3.64 -4.63 6.68
CA VAL A 102 -3.46 -3.23 6.31
C VAL A 102 -1.98 -2.97 6.07
N CYS A 103 -1.67 -2.22 5.03
CA CYS A 103 -0.33 -1.76 4.73
C CYS A 103 -0.28 -0.24 4.73
N CYS A 104 0.63 0.31 5.53
CA CYS A 104 0.94 1.73 5.54
C CYS A 104 2.23 1.93 4.74
N THR A 105 2.21 2.81 3.75
CA THR A 105 3.32 3.09 2.84
C THR A 105 3.60 4.59 2.77
N GLY A 106 4.85 4.98 2.50
CA GLY A 106 5.19 6.38 2.25
C GLY A 106 6.69 6.63 2.12
N LEU A 107 7.05 7.90 1.91
CA LEU A 107 8.45 8.35 1.81
C LEU A 107 9.15 8.45 3.18
N ASP A 108 8.42 8.82 4.23
CA ASP A 108 8.99 9.13 5.55
C ASP A 108 8.80 7.99 6.55
N LYS A 109 9.90 7.37 6.97
CA LYS A 109 9.91 6.28 7.97
C LYS A 109 9.21 6.68 9.28
N GLN A 110 9.49 7.88 9.79
CA GLN A 110 8.91 8.35 11.05
C GLN A 110 7.39 8.53 10.95
N ARG A 111 6.89 9.12 9.87
CA ARG A 111 5.45 9.35 9.67
C ARG A 111 4.70 8.04 9.47
N VAL A 112 5.25 7.11 8.67
CA VAL A 112 4.68 5.78 8.48
C VAL A 112 4.62 5.01 9.80
N HIS A 113 5.70 5.02 10.58
CA HIS A 113 5.74 4.35 11.88
C HIS A 113 4.79 5.00 12.90
N GLN A 114 4.74 6.34 12.96
CA GLN A 114 3.85 7.07 13.85
C GLN A 114 2.40 6.72 13.55
N PHE A 115 2.00 6.77 12.27
CA PHE A 115 0.64 6.42 11.87
C PHE A 115 0.32 4.95 12.20
N ALA A 116 1.23 4.02 11.89
CA ALA A 116 1.05 2.62 12.24
C ALA A 116 0.95 2.39 13.76
N ALA A 117 1.67 3.17 14.57
CA ALA A 117 1.57 3.13 16.03
C ALA A 117 0.21 3.67 16.51
N THR A 118 -0.30 4.75 15.93
CA THR A 118 -1.65 5.26 16.21
C THR A 118 -2.71 4.21 15.90
N VAL A 119 -2.65 3.56 14.74
CA VAL A 119 -3.56 2.47 14.36
C VAL A 119 -3.49 1.32 15.38
N ARG A 120 -2.28 0.93 15.82
CA ARG A 120 -2.07 -0.11 16.82
C ARG A 120 -2.65 0.26 18.20
N SER A 121 -2.54 1.54 18.60
CA SER A 121 -3.03 2.01 19.91
C SER A 121 -4.56 1.92 20.05
N CYS A 122 -5.32 1.92 18.94
CA CYS A 122 -6.77 1.75 18.98
C CYS A 122 -7.19 0.41 19.60
N LYS A 123 -6.46 -0.67 19.28
CA LYS A 123 -6.70 -1.99 19.88
C LYS A 123 -5.39 -2.78 19.97
N PRO A 124 -4.61 -2.59 21.05
CA PRO A 124 -3.36 -3.30 21.21
C PRO A 124 -3.58 -4.82 21.35
N PRO A 125 -2.58 -5.63 21.02
CA PRO A 125 -2.72 -7.08 21.07
C PRO A 125 -2.82 -7.58 22.51
N GLU A 126 -3.85 -8.39 22.79
CA GLU A 126 -4.06 -8.99 24.10
C GLU A 126 -3.06 -10.12 24.39
N VAL A 127 -2.50 -10.15 25.60
CA VAL A 127 -1.47 -11.13 26.03
C VAL A 127 -1.98 -12.57 26.12
N TYR A 128 -3.29 -12.79 26.28
CA TYR A 128 -3.85 -14.15 26.40
C TYR A 128 -4.35 -14.69 25.05
N LYS A 129 -5.24 -13.95 24.39
CA LYS A 129 -5.91 -14.41 23.15
C LYS A 129 -5.20 -13.92 21.89
N GLY A 130 -4.28 -12.97 21.98
CA GLY A 130 -3.63 -12.35 20.81
C GLY A 130 -4.62 -11.63 19.88
N LYS A 131 -5.78 -11.22 20.39
CA LYS A 131 -6.76 -10.42 19.63
C LYS A 131 -6.31 -8.96 19.63
N GLY A 132 -6.53 -8.26 18.52
CA GLY A 132 -6.14 -6.87 18.33
C GLY A 132 -5.34 -6.66 17.05
N ILE A 133 -4.67 -5.52 16.99
CA ILE A 133 -3.84 -5.10 15.86
C ILE A 133 -2.38 -5.33 16.23
N MET A 134 -1.67 -6.10 15.41
CA MET A 134 -0.26 -6.41 15.60
C MET A 134 0.53 -6.14 14.33
N TYR A 135 1.83 -5.94 14.44
CA TYR A 135 2.69 -5.97 13.26
C TYR A 135 2.82 -7.41 12.75
N ILE A 136 3.01 -7.59 11.44
CA ILE A 136 3.20 -8.94 10.88
C ILE A 136 4.44 -9.63 11.46
N ASP A 137 5.50 -8.86 11.70
CA ASP A 137 6.79 -9.37 12.16
C ASP A 137 6.88 -9.48 13.71
N GLU A 138 5.82 -9.10 14.44
CA GLU A 138 5.83 -9.06 15.90
C GLU A 138 5.42 -10.40 16.51
N VAL A 139 6.30 -10.96 17.36
CA VAL A 139 6.01 -12.18 18.13
C VAL A 139 5.43 -11.82 19.50
N ILE A 140 4.13 -12.08 19.70
CA ILE A 140 3.43 -11.84 20.97
C ILE A 140 3.67 -13.03 21.92
N LYS A 141 4.32 -12.77 23.06
CA LYS A 141 4.48 -13.75 24.15
C LYS A 141 3.11 -13.99 24.82
N LYS A 142 2.47 -15.11 24.50
CA LYS A 142 1.20 -15.48 25.10
C LYS A 142 1.39 -16.07 26.49
N LYS A 143 0.66 -15.57 27.48
CA LYS A 143 0.58 -16.25 28.77
C LYS A 143 -0.39 -17.43 28.64
N GLN A 144 -0.01 -18.59 29.18
CA GLN A 144 -0.90 -19.73 29.22
C GLN A 144 -2.14 -19.34 30.03
N GLY A 145 -3.31 -19.36 29.39
CA GLY A 145 -4.57 -19.18 30.09
C GLY A 145 -4.75 -20.30 31.11
N LYS A 146 -5.50 -20.00 32.18
CA LYS A 146 -6.01 -21.04 33.08
C LYS A 146 -6.89 -21.95 32.23
N LYS A 147 -6.39 -23.13 31.83
CA LYS A 147 -7.18 -24.14 31.14
C LYS A 147 -8.21 -24.64 32.15
N SER A 148 -9.41 -24.05 32.14
CA SER A 148 -10.55 -24.70 32.77
C SER A 148 -10.87 -25.90 31.88
N LYS A 149 -10.64 -27.09 32.43
CA LYS A 149 -11.00 -28.36 31.82
C LYS A 149 -12.52 -28.49 31.77
#